data_AF-A0A2E9VM94-F1
#
_entry.id   AF-A0A2E9VM94-F1
#
_cell.length_a   1.000
_cell.length_b   1.000
_cell.length_c   1.000
_cell.angle_alpha   90.00
_cell.angle_beta   90.00
_cell.angle_gamma   90.00
#
_symmetry.space_group_name_H-M   'P 1'
#
loop_
_entity.id
_entity.type
_entity.pdbx_description
1 polymer ?
#
loop_
_entity_poly.entity_id
_entity_poly.type
_entity_poly.pdbx_seq_one_letter_code
_entity_poly.pdbx_strand_id
1 'polypeptide(L)'
;QIESCHGNAAGRFLALRVELTGETSAHRDLHARKHHWTNEIRSLAIDVGKGDVWIEKVKLRTSSPTSKSTPGNIPDDAIGELTSLFDQAQKDPGRLSELDFDFADVVKKLPAELKTLARPEDPEWLREILAEAEPLLLSRLAGSEGEE
;
A
#
# COMPACT_ATOMS: atom_id res chain seq x y z
N GLN A 1 -7.29 19.76 6.56
CA GLN A 1 -5.91 20.11 6.17
C GLN A 1 -5.82 20.64 4.74
N ILE A 2 -6.41 19.97 3.74
CA ILE A 2 -6.43 20.45 2.34
C ILE A 2 -6.97 21.89 2.22
N GLU A 3 -8.09 22.20 2.87
CA GLU A 3 -8.66 23.57 2.92
C GLU A 3 -7.67 24.63 3.42
N SER A 4 -6.91 24.30 4.46
CA SER A 4 -5.92 25.22 5.04
C SER A 4 -4.75 25.47 4.09
N CYS A 5 -4.26 24.41 3.42
CA CYS A 5 -3.23 24.56 2.40
C CYS A 5 -3.71 25.40 1.21
N HIS A 6 -4.97 25.21 0.78
CA HIS A 6 -5.59 26.01 -0.28
C HIS A 6 -5.74 27.49 0.12
N GLY A 7 -6.20 27.79 1.34
CA GLY A 7 -6.29 29.16 1.84
C GLY A 7 -4.92 29.89 1.85
N ASN A 8 -3.85 29.16 2.17
CA ASN A 8 -2.48 29.69 2.15
C ASN A 8 -1.88 29.83 0.74
N ALA A 9 -2.50 29.23 -0.28
CA ALA A 9 -2.01 29.29 -1.65
C ALA A 9 -2.24 30.67 -2.30
N ALA A 10 -3.06 31.54 -1.68
CA ALA A 10 -3.33 32.91 -2.12
C ALA A 10 -3.76 33.00 -3.60
N GLY A 11 -4.64 32.09 -4.03
CA GLY A 11 -5.18 32.03 -5.39
C GLY A 11 -4.28 31.36 -6.44
N ARG A 12 -3.22 30.67 -6.02
CA ARG A 12 -2.38 29.86 -6.90
C ARG A 12 -2.85 28.40 -6.92
N PHE A 13 -2.65 27.74 -8.07
CA PHE A 13 -2.82 26.31 -8.19
C PHE A 13 -1.89 25.57 -7.23
N LEU A 14 -2.42 24.56 -6.55
CA LEU A 14 -1.76 23.84 -5.48
C LEU A 14 -1.66 22.34 -5.81
N ALA A 15 -0.43 21.84 -5.96
CA ALA A 15 -0.18 20.41 -6.02
C ALA A 15 0.15 19.88 -4.62
N LEU A 16 -0.53 18.82 -4.18
CA LEU A 16 -0.36 18.19 -2.87
C LEU A 16 0.00 16.71 -3.00
N ARG A 17 0.86 16.27 -2.08
CA ARG A 17 1.06 14.86 -1.76
C ARG A 17 0.36 14.59 -0.44
N VAL A 18 -0.45 13.54 -0.40
CA VAL A 18 -1.18 13.12 0.79
C VAL A 18 -0.55 11.85 1.31
N GLU A 19 -0.24 11.82 2.60
CA GLU A 19 0.28 10.65 3.28
C GLU A 19 -0.62 10.32 4.46
N LEU A 20 -1.21 9.12 4.45
CA LEU A 20 -1.98 8.58 5.57
C LEU A 20 -1.05 7.70 6.37
N THR A 21 -0.78 8.07 7.61
CA THR A 21 0.17 7.37 8.49
C THR A 21 -0.50 6.90 9.77
N GLY A 22 0.12 5.92 10.42
CA GLY A 22 -0.23 5.49 11.78
C GLY A 22 -1.05 4.21 11.85
N GLU A 23 -1.29 3.78 13.09
CA GLU A 23 -1.99 2.55 13.43
C GLU A 23 -3.50 2.73 13.26
N THR A 24 -4.15 1.85 12.50
CA THR A 24 -5.60 1.93 12.24
C THR A 24 -6.20 0.58 11.88
N SER A 25 -7.35 0.26 12.48
CA SER A 25 -8.10 -0.96 12.15
C SER A 25 -8.52 -1.03 10.67
N ALA A 26 -8.56 0.12 9.99
CA ALA A 26 -8.86 0.21 8.57
C ALA A 26 -7.67 -0.14 7.65
N HIS A 27 -6.48 -0.49 8.17
CA HIS A 27 -5.28 -0.72 7.37
C HIS A 27 -5.51 -1.70 6.20
N ARG A 28 -6.10 -2.87 6.48
CA ARG A 28 -6.37 -3.89 5.45
C ARG A 28 -7.28 -3.35 4.35
N ASP A 29 -8.34 -2.67 4.73
CA ASP A 29 -9.32 -2.11 3.80
C ASP A 29 -8.75 -0.95 2.97
N LEU A 30 -7.96 -0.07 3.60
CA LEU A 30 -7.26 1.02 2.93
C LEU A 30 -6.32 0.50 1.85
N HIS A 31 -5.53 -0.54 2.14
CA HIS A 31 -4.61 -1.14 1.18
C HIS A 31 -5.35 -1.97 0.11
N ALA A 32 -6.35 -2.78 0.49
CA ALA A 32 -7.13 -3.59 -0.44
C ALA A 32 -7.88 -2.74 -1.49
N ARG A 33 -8.36 -1.55 -1.09
CA ARG A 33 -9.09 -0.61 -1.96
C ARG A 33 -8.31 0.67 -2.25
N LYS A 34 -6.97 0.60 -2.30
CA LYS A 34 -6.09 1.76 -2.47
C LYS A 34 -6.49 2.70 -3.62
N HIS A 35 -6.86 2.13 -4.78
CA HIS A 35 -7.27 2.94 -5.93
C HIS A 35 -8.58 3.70 -5.70
N HIS A 36 -9.55 3.07 -5.05
CA HIS A 36 -10.81 3.72 -4.67
C HIS A 36 -10.54 4.89 -3.72
N TRP A 37 -9.80 4.65 -2.63
CA TRP A 37 -9.47 5.71 -1.67
C TRP A 37 -8.63 6.84 -2.27
N THR A 38 -7.70 6.52 -3.17
CA THR A 38 -6.93 7.52 -3.91
C THR A 38 -7.83 8.44 -4.73
N ASN A 39 -8.85 7.87 -5.39
CA ASN A 39 -9.80 8.65 -6.20
C ASN A 39 -10.79 9.45 -5.36
N GLU A 40 -11.21 8.93 -4.21
CA GLU A 40 -12.02 9.68 -3.24
C GLU A 40 -11.26 10.91 -2.73
N ILE A 41 -9.99 10.76 -2.34
CA ILE A 41 -9.15 11.87 -1.88
C ILE A 41 -8.97 12.92 -3.00
N ARG A 42 -8.78 12.49 -4.25
CA ARG A 42 -8.71 13.39 -5.41
C ARG A 42 -10.01 14.15 -5.64
N SER A 43 -11.14 13.45 -5.60
CA SER A 43 -12.46 14.06 -5.81
C SER A 43 -12.73 15.11 -4.74
N LEU A 44 -12.47 14.79 -3.47
CA LEU A 44 -12.59 15.73 -2.36
C LEU A 44 -11.67 16.97 -2.55
N ALA A 45 -10.45 16.78 -3.03
CA ALA A 45 -9.53 17.88 -3.26
C ALA A 45 -10.02 18.83 -4.37
N ILE A 46 -10.63 18.30 -5.44
CA ILE A 46 -11.25 19.10 -6.50
C ILE A 46 -12.40 19.92 -5.94
N ASP A 47 -13.28 19.31 -5.15
CA ASP A 47 -14.45 19.97 -4.57
C ASP A 47 -14.04 21.09 -3.60
N VAL A 48 -13.10 20.80 -2.70
CA VAL A 48 -12.56 21.75 -1.72
C VAL A 48 -11.78 22.89 -2.39
N GLY A 49 -10.95 22.54 -3.37
CA GLY A 49 -10.09 23.47 -4.09
C GLY A 49 -10.81 24.25 -5.19
N LYS A 50 -12.09 23.96 -5.45
CA LYS A 50 -12.84 24.49 -6.61
C LYS A 50 -12.10 24.31 -7.94
N GLY A 51 -11.36 23.22 -8.08
CA GLY A 51 -10.52 22.92 -9.23
C GLY A 51 -9.06 23.38 -9.16
N ASP A 52 -8.67 24.18 -8.15
CA ASP A 52 -7.30 24.73 -8.02
C ASP A 52 -6.36 23.84 -7.20
N VAL A 53 -6.83 22.66 -6.74
CA VAL A 53 -6.03 21.71 -5.97
C VAL A 53 -5.90 20.39 -6.73
N TRP A 54 -4.67 19.95 -6.91
CA TRP A 54 -4.32 18.68 -7.53
C TRP A 54 -3.62 17.75 -6.53
N ILE A 55 -4.08 16.51 -6.45
CA ILE A 55 -3.39 15.48 -5.66
C ILE A 55 -2.44 14.71 -6.59
N GLU A 56 -1.15 14.99 -6.42
CA GLU A 56 -0.09 14.33 -7.18
C GLU A 56 0.03 12.85 -6.77
N LYS A 57 0.19 12.58 -5.48
CA LYS A 57 0.38 11.23 -4.94
C LYS A 57 -0.38 11.06 -3.63
N VAL A 58 -1.00 9.90 -3.47
CA VAL A 58 -1.52 9.41 -2.19
C VAL A 58 -0.63 8.25 -1.75
N LYS A 59 -0.05 8.36 -0.56
CA LYS A 59 0.75 7.33 0.09
C LYS A 59 0.00 6.79 1.30
N LEU A 60 -0.18 5.49 1.37
CA LEU A 60 -0.71 4.80 2.54
C LEU A 60 0.49 4.20 3.28
N ARG A 61 0.77 4.72 4.46
CA ARG A 61 1.79 4.21 5.41
C ARG A 61 1.13 3.93 6.75
N THR A 62 0.00 3.24 6.70
CA THR A 62 -0.71 2.82 7.89
C THR A 62 -0.22 1.45 8.33
N SER A 63 -0.47 1.09 9.60
CA SER A 63 -0.25 -0.24 10.13
C SER A 63 -1.53 -0.78 10.76
N SER A 64 -1.71 -2.09 10.75
CA SER A 64 -2.79 -2.71 11.54
C SER A 64 -2.46 -2.57 13.02
N PRO A 65 -3.46 -2.38 13.89
CA PRO A 65 -3.23 -2.46 15.31
C PRO A 65 -2.70 -3.82 15.68
N THR A 66 -1.78 -3.88 16.63
CA THR A 66 -1.34 -5.16 17.22
C THR A 66 -2.51 -5.75 18.02
N SER A 67 -3.47 -6.35 17.30
CA SER A 67 -4.42 -7.26 17.89
C SER A 67 -3.63 -8.51 18.26
N LYS A 68 -3.51 -8.78 19.56
CA LYS A 68 -3.29 -10.15 20.02
C LYS A 68 -4.38 -10.97 19.33
N SER A 69 -3.95 -11.85 18.43
CA SER A 69 -4.80 -12.68 17.58
C SER A 69 -6.04 -13.13 18.35
N THR A 70 -7.22 -12.76 17.83
CA THR A 70 -8.45 -13.42 18.25
C THR A 70 -8.47 -14.75 17.49
N PRO A 71 -8.46 -15.91 18.18
CA PRO A 71 -8.33 -17.20 17.52
C PRO A 71 -9.63 -17.48 16.74
N GLY A 72 -9.50 -17.55 15.43
CA GLY A 72 -10.60 -17.81 14.51
C GLY A 72 -10.08 -18.32 13.17
N ASN A 73 -9.97 -19.64 13.07
CA ASN A 73 -9.92 -20.49 11.87
C ASN A 73 -9.15 -19.97 10.65
N ILE A 74 -7.82 -19.95 10.76
CA ILE A 74 -6.82 -20.37 9.75
C ILE A 74 -5.72 -21.04 10.60
N PRO A 75 -4.87 -21.98 10.14
CA PRO A 75 -3.71 -22.39 10.95
C PRO A 75 -2.89 -21.15 11.33
N ASP A 76 -3.07 -20.67 12.57
CA ASP A 76 -2.59 -19.38 13.10
C ASP A 76 -1.06 -19.26 12.95
N ASP A 77 -0.40 -20.42 12.87
CA ASP A 77 1.03 -20.57 12.65
C ASP A 77 1.47 -20.20 11.23
N ALA A 78 0.75 -20.62 10.18
CA ALA A 78 1.16 -20.42 8.79
C ALA A 78 0.96 -18.97 8.32
N ILE A 79 -0.15 -18.33 8.72
CA ILE A 79 -0.38 -16.91 8.40
C ILE A 79 0.50 -16.01 9.29
N GLY A 80 0.71 -16.38 10.55
CA GLY A 80 1.65 -15.68 11.43
C GLY A 80 3.09 -15.72 10.90
N GLU A 81 3.54 -16.88 10.42
CA GLU A 81 4.83 -17.07 9.78
C GLU A 81 4.95 -16.25 8.49
N LEU A 82 3.91 -16.26 7.65
CA LEU A 82 3.85 -15.48 6.42
C LEU A 82 3.94 -13.97 6.70
N THR A 83 3.16 -13.47 7.66
CA THR A 83 3.20 -12.06 8.10
C THR A 83 4.60 -11.71 8.61
N SER A 84 5.21 -12.59 9.41
CA SER A 84 6.58 -12.43 9.91
C SER A 84 7.62 -12.42 8.78
N LEU A 85 7.39 -13.15 7.69
CA LEU A 85 8.25 -13.16 6.52
C LEU A 85 8.17 -11.82 5.75
N PHE A 86 6.96 -11.27 5.58
CA PHE A 86 6.77 -9.94 4.98
C PHE A 86 7.43 -8.84 5.81
N ASP A 87 7.27 -8.86 7.14
CA ASP A 87 7.93 -7.92 8.06
C ASP A 87 9.47 -7.98 7.93
N GLN A 88 10.03 -9.19 7.82
CA GLN A 88 11.46 -9.39 7.64
C GLN A 88 11.94 -8.86 6.28
N ALA A 89 11.19 -9.14 5.20
CA ALA A 89 11.52 -8.67 3.86
C ALA A 89 11.37 -7.14 3.72
N GLN A 90 10.45 -6.50 4.43
CA GLN A 90 10.34 -5.04 4.44
C GLN A 90 11.54 -4.38 5.17
N LYS A 91 11.99 -4.96 6.28
CA LYS A 91 13.16 -4.47 7.03
C LYS A 91 14.45 -4.64 6.24
N ASP A 92 14.61 -5.79 5.60
CA ASP A 92 15.76 -6.12 4.77
C ASP A 92 15.33 -6.76 3.44
N PRO A 93 15.08 -5.93 2.40
CA PRO A 93 14.73 -6.44 1.08
C PRO A 93 15.79 -7.34 0.46
N GLY A 94 17.05 -7.27 0.92
CA GLY A 94 18.12 -8.16 0.46
C GLY A 94 17.85 -9.63 0.76
N ARG A 95 17.06 -9.93 1.81
CA ARG A 95 16.71 -11.30 2.21
C ARG A 95 15.75 -11.99 1.24
N LEU A 96 15.12 -11.26 0.32
CA LEU A 96 14.35 -11.88 -0.76
C LEU A 96 15.22 -12.80 -1.63
N SER A 97 16.52 -12.47 -1.78
CA SER A 97 17.47 -13.34 -2.47
C SER A 97 17.76 -14.65 -1.73
N GLU A 98 17.60 -14.69 -0.40
CA GLU A 98 17.73 -15.91 0.41
C GLU A 98 16.56 -16.87 0.18
N LEU A 99 15.42 -16.36 -0.29
CA LEU A 99 14.22 -17.14 -0.65
C LEU A 99 14.27 -17.67 -2.09
N ASP A 100 15.43 -17.57 -2.77
CA ASP A 100 15.59 -17.85 -4.20
C ASP A 100 14.59 -17.08 -5.08
N PHE A 101 14.13 -15.92 -4.58
CA PHE A 101 13.15 -15.10 -5.26
C PHE A 101 13.86 -13.97 -6.02
N ASP A 102 13.91 -14.10 -7.35
CA ASP A 102 14.43 -13.05 -8.22
C ASP A 102 13.30 -12.13 -8.74
N PHE A 103 13.27 -10.89 -8.25
CA PHE A 103 12.36 -9.87 -8.75
C PHE A 103 12.55 -9.59 -10.26
N ALA A 104 13.75 -9.79 -10.81
CA ALA A 104 13.99 -9.62 -12.23
C ALA A 104 13.17 -10.60 -13.08
N ASP A 105 12.92 -11.82 -12.59
CA ASP A 105 12.07 -12.79 -13.28
C ASP A 105 10.60 -12.38 -13.33
N VAL A 106 10.12 -11.72 -12.27
CA VAL A 106 8.78 -11.10 -12.28
C VAL A 106 8.74 -9.96 -13.30
N VAL A 107 9.76 -9.09 -13.29
CA VAL A 107 9.84 -7.95 -14.23
C VAL A 107 9.91 -8.41 -15.68
N LYS A 108 10.59 -9.52 -16.00
CA LYS A 108 10.63 -10.10 -17.36
C LYS A 108 9.23 -10.43 -17.89
N LYS A 109 8.32 -10.87 -17.01
CA LYS A 109 6.94 -11.27 -17.33
C LYS A 109 5.95 -10.10 -17.43
N LEU A 110 6.34 -8.88 -17.04
CA LEU A 110 5.48 -7.71 -17.15
C LEU A 110 5.29 -7.28 -18.61
N PRO A 111 4.15 -6.67 -18.98
CA PRO A 111 3.99 -5.91 -20.21
C PRO A 111 5.06 -4.82 -20.36
N ALA A 112 5.39 -4.45 -21.60
CA ALA A 112 6.48 -3.51 -21.89
C ALA A 112 6.30 -2.15 -21.22
N GLU A 113 5.05 -1.70 -21.08
CA GLU A 113 4.65 -0.45 -20.46
C GLU A 113 4.95 -0.44 -18.95
N LEU A 114 4.92 -1.59 -18.29
CA LEU A 114 5.17 -1.72 -16.85
C LEU A 114 6.64 -1.98 -16.54
N LYS A 115 7.41 -2.57 -17.46
CA LYS A 115 8.86 -2.80 -17.28
C LYS A 115 9.63 -1.52 -17.01
N THR A 116 9.26 -0.41 -17.66
CA THR A 116 9.93 0.89 -17.49
C THR A 116 9.63 1.56 -16.14
N LEU A 117 8.60 1.08 -15.42
CA LEU A 117 8.19 1.59 -14.10
C LEU A 117 8.72 0.75 -12.94
N ALA A 118 9.12 -0.50 -13.21
CA ALA A 118 9.70 -1.38 -12.20
C ALA A 118 11.13 -0.96 -11.85
N ARG A 119 11.47 -0.94 -10.55
CA ARG A 119 12.81 -0.66 -10.03
C ARG A 119 13.22 -1.75 -9.03
N PRO A 120 13.41 -3.00 -9.49
CA PRO A 120 13.73 -4.12 -8.61
C PRO A 120 15.05 -3.94 -7.84
N GLU A 121 15.96 -3.10 -8.34
CA GLU A 121 17.21 -2.71 -7.69
C GLU A 121 17.05 -1.62 -6.61
N ASP A 122 15.89 -0.95 -6.52
CA ASP A 122 15.63 0.11 -5.55
C ASP A 122 14.98 -0.46 -4.28
N PRO A 123 15.68 -0.44 -3.12
CA PRO A 123 15.14 -0.98 -1.87
C PRO A 123 13.87 -0.27 -1.38
N GLU A 124 13.72 1.04 -1.64
CA GLU A 124 12.51 1.77 -1.24
C GLU A 124 11.32 1.36 -2.11
N TRP A 125 11.55 1.13 -3.41
CA TRP A 125 10.51 0.60 -4.30
C TRP A 125 10.07 -0.80 -3.86
N LEU A 126 11.01 -1.67 -3.51
CA LEU A 126 10.71 -3.01 -2.98
C LEU A 126 9.87 -2.94 -1.70
N ARG A 127 10.22 -2.06 -0.76
CA ARG A 127 9.43 -1.83 0.46
C ARG A 127 8.02 -1.35 0.16
N GLU A 128 7.86 -0.38 -0.75
CA GLU A 128 6.54 0.12 -1.16
C GLU A 128 5.71 -1.03 -1.77
N ILE A 129 6.28 -1.88 -2.63
CA ILE A 129 5.58 -3.02 -3.24
C ILE A 129 5.22 -4.11 -2.22
N LEU A 130 6.14 -4.48 -1.32
CA LEU A 130 5.89 -5.50 -0.30
C LEU A 130 4.77 -5.08 0.67
N ALA A 131 4.75 -3.82 1.09
CA ALA A 131 3.71 -3.26 1.95
C ALA A 131 2.32 -3.22 1.27
N GLU A 132 2.28 -3.21 -0.06
CA GLU A 132 1.04 -3.32 -0.83
C GLU A 132 0.62 -4.78 -1.08
N ALA A 133 1.59 -5.67 -1.28
CA ALA A 133 1.36 -7.07 -1.59
C ALA A 133 0.84 -7.89 -0.40
N GLU A 134 1.36 -7.64 0.80
CA GLU A 134 0.98 -8.35 2.03
C GLU A 134 -0.54 -8.30 2.32
N PRO A 135 -1.18 -7.12 2.44
CA PRO A 135 -2.62 -7.06 2.72
C PRO A 135 -3.46 -7.65 1.58
N LEU A 136 -3.00 -7.54 0.34
CA LEU A 136 -3.67 -8.16 -0.82
C LEU A 136 -3.65 -9.69 -0.72
N LEU A 137 -2.51 -10.27 -0.36
CA LEU A 137 -2.35 -11.72 -0.18
C LEU A 137 -3.22 -12.22 0.98
N LEU A 138 -3.15 -11.55 2.14
CA LEU A 138 -3.97 -11.89 3.31
C LEU A 138 -5.47 -11.79 3.00
N SER A 139 -5.90 -10.80 2.22
CA SER A 139 -7.31 -10.68 1.81
C SER A 139 -7.77 -11.85 0.93
N ARG A 140 -6.90 -12.37 0.06
CA ARG A 140 -7.22 -13.54 -0.78
C ARG A 140 -7.27 -14.83 0.02
N LEU A 141 -6.31 -15.03 0.92
CA LEU A 141 -6.24 -16.21 1.78
C LEU A 141 -7.43 -16.28 2.74
N ALA A 142 -7.86 -15.15 3.29
CA ALA A 142 -9.05 -15.08 4.12
C ALA A 142 -10.36 -15.20 3.32
N GLY A 143 -10.36 -14.81 2.04
CA GLY A 143 -11.52 -14.92 1.15
C GLY A 143 -11.70 -16.30 0.51
N SER A 144 -10.64 -17.12 0.42
CA SER A 144 -10.68 -18.45 -0.19
C SER A 144 -11.31 -19.55 0.67
N GLU A 145 -11.67 -19.27 1.93
CA GLU A 145 -12.43 -20.20 2.79
C GLU A 145 -13.96 -19.96 2.74
N GLY A 146 -14.44 -19.07 1.85
CA GLY A 146 -15.86 -18.71 1.72
C GLY A 146 -16.60 -19.26 0.49
N GLU A 147 -15.95 -20.07 -0.34
CA GLU A 147 -16.58 -20.73 -1.51
C GLU A 147 -16.47 -22.27 -1.36
N GLU A 148 -17.30 -22.84 -0.49
CA GLU A 148 -17.76 -24.24 -0.57
C GLU A 148 -19.29 -24.30 -0.57
#